data_AF-A0A6P5F3Z1-F1
#
_entry.id   AF-A0A6P5F3Z1-F1
#
_cell.length_a   1.000
_cell.length_b   1.000
_cell.length_c   1.000
_cell.angle_alpha   90.00
_cell.angle_beta   90.00
_cell.angle_gamma   90.00
#
_symmetry.space_group_name_H-M   'P 1'
#
loop_
_entity.id
_entity.type
_entity.pdbx_description
1 polymer ?
#
loop_
_entity_poly.entity_id
_entity_poly.type
_entity_poly.pdbx_seq_one_letter_code
_entity_poly.pdbx_strand_id
1 'polypeptide(L)'
;MSQLQLARVRLIDSLVHRDGQARLRAGLQHSAVFFAKTCFIYLFILPFRSAIISAAVSSFASLVGSLPTRVSRVIVRRFLGPSWSTTAIDATCKHLLQYHTMRNVLFMAMTEFRKLSEDPDWEFMKRKQSQIALLFGVDDHWGPLSVFEEVSTRVPGIALSIEREGHTHGYCCTEAGSVWVACHVANLIKNQIQIRNV
;
A
#
# COMPACT_ATOMS: atom_id res chain seq x y z
N MET A 1 2.63 -2.79 -18.84
CA MET A 1 3.66 -1.90 -18.25
C MET A 1 2.92 -0.75 -17.57
N SER A 2 3.34 -0.37 -16.36
CA SER A 2 2.50 0.22 -15.29
C SER A 2 3.32 0.42 -14.01
N GLN A 3 2.93 1.19 -12.98
CA GLN A 3 2.79 2.66 -12.82
C GLN A 3 3.67 3.05 -11.59
N LEU A 4 4.28 4.22 -11.34
CA LEU A 4 4.30 5.62 -11.80
C LEU A 4 5.79 6.07 -11.99
N GLN A 5 6.18 6.90 -12.98
CA GLN A 5 7.55 6.88 -13.58
C GLN A 5 8.47 8.12 -13.45
N LEU A 6 8.56 8.86 -12.33
CA LEU A 6 9.46 10.04 -12.34
C LEU A 6 9.85 10.65 -10.99
N ALA A 7 11.01 10.27 -10.46
CA ALA A 7 11.64 10.90 -9.30
C ALA A 7 12.93 11.69 -9.62
N ARG A 8 13.25 12.00 -10.90
CA ARG A 8 14.50 12.75 -11.21
C ARG A 8 14.55 13.68 -12.43
N VAL A 9 13.63 14.65 -12.56
CA VAL A 9 13.85 15.85 -13.40
C VAL A 9 13.42 17.15 -12.70
N ARG A 10 14.38 17.82 -12.04
CA ARG A 10 14.56 19.30 -11.89
C ARG A 10 15.60 19.63 -10.81
N LEU A 11 16.89 19.36 -11.11
CA LEU A 11 18.02 19.86 -10.30
C LEU A 11 19.20 20.37 -11.15
N ILE A 12 18.99 20.59 -12.47
CA ILE A 12 20.01 21.09 -13.41
C ILE A 12 19.41 22.19 -14.29
N ASP A 13 18.71 23.16 -13.67
CA ASP A 13 18.13 24.33 -14.38
C ASP A 13 17.83 25.55 -13.48
N SER A 14 17.86 25.42 -12.15
CA SER A 14 17.59 26.53 -11.19
C SER A 14 18.76 26.87 -10.26
N LEU A 15 19.98 26.63 -10.75
CA LEU A 15 21.23 27.10 -10.13
C LEU A 15 21.66 28.51 -10.60
N VAL A 16 20.81 29.21 -11.35
CA VAL A 16 21.10 30.56 -11.90
C VAL A 16 20.08 31.63 -11.47
N HIS A 17 19.45 31.52 -10.31
CA HIS A 17 19.11 32.72 -9.50
C HIS A 17 18.75 32.45 -8.03
N ARG A 18 19.03 33.49 -7.22
CA ARG A 18 18.66 33.81 -5.81
C ARG A 18 17.47 32.99 -5.27
N ASP A 19 17.50 32.39 -4.08
CA ASP A 19 17.80 33.02 -2.78
C ASP A 19 18.17 31.96 -1.68
N GLY A 20 18.75 32.40 -0.56
CA GLY A 20 19.67 31.60 0.25
C GLY A 20 19.14 30.78 1.43
N GLN A 21 18.08 31.21 2.14
CA GLN A 21 17.77 30.63 3.47
C GLN A 21 16.58 29.65 3.52
N ALA A 22 15.57 29.78 2.66
CA ALA A 22 14.41 28.88 2.68
C ALA A 22 14.77 27.42 2.33
N ARG A 23 15.79 27.21 1.48
CA ARG A 23 16.18 25.89 0.96
C ARG A 23 16.75 24.95 2.03
N LEU A 24 17.31 25.45 3.14
CA LEU A 24 17.90 24.59 4.18
C LEU A 24 16.86 23.76 4.94
N ARG A 25 15.72 24.35 5.32
CA ARG A 25 14.66 23.61 6.04
C ARG A 25 13.97 22.57 5.15
N ALA A 26 13.64 22.95 3.90
CA ALA A 26 13.10 22.01 2.92
C ALA A 26 14.11 20.88 2.60
N GLY A 27 15.39 21.21 2.42
CA GLY A 27 16.46 20.25 2.18
C GLY A 27 16.61 19.23 3.31
N LEU A 28 16.56 19.65 4.58
CA LEU A 28 16.59 18.74 5.73
C LEU A 28 15.33 17.88 5.82
N GLN A 29 14.13 18.44 5.62
CA GLN A 29 12.88 17.65 5.67
C GLN A 29 12.82 16.59 4.57
N HIS A 30 13.14 16.95 3.32
CA HIS A 30 13.20 15.97 2.23
C HIS A 30 14.30 14.91 2.46
N SER A 31 15.46 15.29 3.01
CA SER A 31 16.52 14.34 3.36
C SER A 31 16.09 13.38 4.48
N ALA A 32 15.40 13.87 5.51
CA ALA A 32 14.89 13.05 6.60
C ALA A 32 13.80 12.07 6.12
N VAL A 33 12.86 12.51 5.27
CA VAL A 33 11.84 11.63 4.67
C VAL A 33 12.46 10.62 3.71
N PHE A 34 13.48 11.00 2.93
CA PHE A 34 14.21 10.07 2.07
C PHE A 34 14.96 9.02 2.90
N PHE A 35 15.70 9.44 3.94
CA PHE A 35 16.37 8.53 4.86
C PHE A 35 15.38 7.60 5.57
N ALA A 36 14.23 8.11 6.03
CA ALA A 36 13.17 7.30 6.63
C ALA A 36 12.60 6.26 5.66
N LYS A 37 12.25 6.65 4.41
CA LYS A 37 11.74 5.72 3.39
C LYS A 37 12.79 4.67 2.99
N THR A 38 14.07 5.06 2.84
CA THR A 38 15.17 4.12 2.59
C THR A 38 15.37 3.16 3.76
N CYS A 39 15.43 3.67 5.00
CA CYS A 39 15.51 2.83 6.20
C CYS A 39 14.33 1.88 6.32
N PHE A 40 13.09 2.32 6.06
CA PHE A 40 11.91 1.44 6.13
C PHE A 40 12.00 0.26 5.15
N ILE A 41 12.46 0.52 3.92
CA ILE A 41 12.70 -0.53 2.91
C ILE A 41 13.82 -1.48 3.36
N TYR A 42 14.93 -0.96 3.90
CA TYR A 42 16.06 -1.78 4.32
C TYR A 42 15.81 -2.53 5.65
N LEU A 43 14.92 -2.04 6.52
CA LEU A 43 14.58 -2.68 7.80
C LEU A 43 13.47 -3.74 7.64
N PHE A 44 12.45 -3.48 6.82
CA PHE A 44 11.28 -4.37 6.69
C PHE A 44 11.30 -5.28 5.46
N ILE A 45 11.84 -4.85 4.31
CA ILE A 45 11.79 -5.63 3.05
C ILE A 45 13.06 -6.44 2.82
N LEU A 46 14.22 -5.97 3.29
CA LEU A 46 15.48 -6.72 3.18
C LEU A 46 15.47 -8.09 3.90
N PRO A 47 14.88 -8.25 5.10
CA PRO A 47 14.77 -9.56 5.77
C PRO A 47 14.08 -10.62 4.90
N PHE A 48 12.96 -10.29 4.25
CA PHE A 48 12.21 -11.25 3.42
C PHE A 48 12.90 -11.60 2.10
N ARG A 49 13.95 -10.85 1.69
CA ARG A 49 14.84 -11.29 0.60
C ARG A 49 15.69 -12.51 0.99
N SER A 50 15.91 -12.75 2.29
CA SER A 50 16.61 -13.95 2.76
C SER A 50 15.71 -15.17 2.66
N ALA A 51 16.17 -16.17 1.90
CA ALA A 51 15.49 -17.45 1.80
C ALA A 51 15.32 -18.14 3.17
N ILE A 52 16.26 -17.92 4.10
CA ILE A 52 16.23 -18.45 5.47
C ILE A 52 15.12 -17.79 6.28
N ILE A 53 15.02 -16.46 6.27
CA ILE A 53 14.00 -15.72 7.04
C ILE A 53 12.61 -16.01 6.47
N SER A 54 12.44 -16.01 5.15
CA SER A 54 11.16 -16.35 4.52
C SER A 54 10.76 -17.80 4.77
N ALA A 55 11.70 -18.75 4.81
CA ALA A 55 11.43 -20.13 5.25
C ALA A 55 11.05 -20.19 6.73
N ALA A 56 11.77 -19.52 7.63
CA ALA A 56 11.49 -19.51 9.07
C ALA A 56 10.10 -18.95 9.40
N VAL A 57 9.70 -17.84 8.78
CA VAL A 57 8.35 -17.25 8.94
C VAL A 57 7.28 -18.18 8.35
N SER A 58 7.55 -18.83 7.22
CA SER A 58 6.63 -19.80 6.62
C SER A 58 6.47 -21.07 7.49
N SER A 59 7.55 -21.55 8.10
CA SER A 59 7.53 -22.66 9.07
C SER A 59 6.78 -22.29 10.34
N PHE A 60 6.97 -21.08 10.87
CA PHE A 60 6.21 -20.58 12.02
C PHE A 60 4.71 -20.46 11.71
N ALA A 61 4.34 -19.90 10.56
CA ALA A 61 2.95 -19.85 10.11
C ALA A 61 2.34 -21.25 9.99
N SER A 62 3.07 -22.20 9.40
CA SER A 62 2.63 -23.59 9.28
C SER A 62 2.57 -24.33 10.62
N LEU A 63 3.41 -23.98 11.60
CA LEU A 63 3.34 -24.51 12.96
C LEU A 63 2.06 -24.07 13.65
N VAL A 64 1.72 -22.77 13.59
CA VAL A 64 0.44 -22.26 14.13
C VAL A 64 -0.77 -22.82 13.37
N GLY A 65 -0.63 -23.11 12.06
CA GLY A 65 -1.65 -23.78 11.26
C GLY A 65 -1.83 -25.28 11.56
N SER A 66 -0.81 -25.95 12.10
CA SER A 66 -0.89 -27.36 12.52
C SER A 66 -1.57 -27.58 13.88
N LEU A 67 -1.81 -26.51 14.64
CA LEU A 67 -2.56 -26.56 15.90
C LEU A 67 -4.06 -26.83 15.65
N PRO A 68 -4.82 -27.37 16.63
CA PRO A 68 -6.26 -27.53 16.51
C PRO A 68 -6.94 -26.18 16.22
N THR A 69 -7.88 -26.14 15.27
CA THR A 69 -8.43 -24.89 14.69
C THR A 69 -8.90 -23.85 15.72
N ARG A 70 -9.42 -24.29 16.88
CA ARG A 70 -9.82 -23.41 17.99
C ARG A 70 -8.63 -22.63 18.56
N VAL A 71 -7.46 -23.27 18.69
CA VAL A 71 -6.22 -22.68 19.21
C VAL A 71 -5.64 -21.69 18.19
N SER A 72 -5.51 -22.09 16.91
CA SER A 72 -5.04 -21.20 15.84
C SER A 72 -5.93 -19.96 15.72
N ARG A 73 -7.25 -20.12 15.77
CA ARG A 73 -8.23 -19.01 15.74
C ARG A 73 -8.04 -18.05 16.92
N VAL A 74 -7.78 -18.55 18.14
CA VAL A 74 -7.50 -17.72 19.32
C VAL A 74 -6.17 -16.96 19.16
N ILE A 75 -5.12 -17.62 18.66
CA ILE A 75 -3.81 -16.98 18.41
C ILE A 75 -3.94 -15.86 17.38
N VAL A 76 -4.52 -16.14 16.19
CA VAL A 76 -4.73 -15.13 15.14
C VAL A 76 -5.61 -13.98 15.65
N ARG A 77 -6.69 -14.27 16.37
CA ARG A 77 -7.57 -13.25 16.97
C ARG A 77 -6.85 -12.38 18.00
N ARG A 78 -6.00 -12.96 18.85
CA ARG A 78 -5.36 -12.21 19.95
C ARG A 78 -4.15 -11.40 19.49
N PHE A 79 -3.39 -11.89 18.50
CA PHE A 79 -2.08 -11.33 18.15
C PHE A 79 -1.99 -10.72 16.75
N LEU A 80 -2.85 -11.09 15.79
CA LEU A 80 -2.82 -10.56 14.41
C LEU A 80 -4.03 -9.68 14.08
N GLY A 81 -5.24 -10.09 14.48
CA GLY A 81 -6.49 -9.42 14.12
C GLY A 81 -7.51 -9.20 15.25
N PRO A 82 -7.20 -8.45 16.32
CA PRO A 82 -8.18 -8.16 17.39
C PRO A 82 -9.47 -7.51 16.91
N SER A 83 -9.40 -6.70 15.85
CA SER A 83 -10.51 -5.97 15.22
C SER A 83 -11.08 -6.64 13.96
N TRP A 84 -10.49 -7.74 13.48
CA TRP A 84 -10.87 -8.34 12.20
C TRP A 84 -12.28 -8.98 12.22
N SER A 85 -12.87 -9.25 11.06
CA SER A 85 -14.09 -10.05 10.94
C SER A 85 -13.80 -11.53 11.25
N THR A 86 -14.82 -12.29 11.65
CA THR A 86 -14.72 -13.76 11.81
C THR A 86 -14.24 -14.42 10.51
N THR A 87 -14.75 -13.96 9.36
CA THR A 87 -14.34 -14.39 8.02
C THR A 87 -12.85 -14.17 7.75
N ALA A 88 -12.29 -13.00 8.11
CA ALA A 88 -10.87 -12.72 7.90
C ALA A 88 -9.95 -13.57 8.80
N ILE A 89 -10.36 -13.82 10.05
CA ILE A 89 -9.66 -14.75 10.95
C ILE A 89 -9.69 -16.18 10.39
N ASP A 90 -10.85 -16.64 9.92
CA ASP A 90 -11.02 -18.00 9.40
C ASP A 90 -10.31 -18.21 8.06
N ALA A 91 -10.34 -17.23 7.16
CA ALA A 91 -9.55 -17.24 5.94
C ALA A 91 -8.04 -17.32 6.25
N THR A 92 -7.58 -16.56 7.25
CA THR A 92 -6.19 -16.62 7.71
C THR A 92 -5.82 -18.00 8.26
N CYS A 93 -6.64 -18.56 9.16
CA CYS A 93 -6.39 -19.87 9.75
C CYS A 93 -6.44 -21.01 8.72
N LYS A 94 -7.35 -20.94 7.75
CA LYS A 94 -7.57 -21.99 6.75
C LYS A 94 -6.58 -21.95 5.58
N HIS A 95 -6.16 -20.76 5.15
CA HIS A 95 -5.40 -20.57 3.90
C HIS A 95 -4.00 -19.96 4.13
N LEU A 96 -3.85 -18.94 4.97
CA LEU A 96 -2.57 -18.22 5.14
C LEU A 96 -1.59 -18.94 6.08
N LEU A 97 -2.07 -19.68 7.08
CA LEU A 97 -1.25 -20.49 8.00
C LEU A 97 -0.73 -21.81 7.36
N GLN A 98 -0.37 -21.78 6.08
CA GLN A 98 0.19 -22.91 5.34
C GLN A 98 1.57 -22.53 4.83
N TYR A 99 2.58 -23.41 4.98
CA TYR A 99 3.96 -23.13 4.59
C TYR A 99 4.09 -22.54 3.18
N HIS A 100 3.53 -23.21 2.17
CA HIS A 100 3.64 -22.78 0.77
C HIS A 100 2.86 -21.49 0.49
N THR A 101 1.68 -21.31 1.08
CA THR A 101 0.90 -20.06 0.92
C THR A 101 1.63 -18.87 1.53
N MET A 102 2.16 -19.01 2.75
CA MET A 102 2.97 -17.96 3.38
C MET A 102 4.25 -17.69 2.57
N ARG A 103 4.93 -18.73 2.08
CA ARG A 103 6.14 -18.58 1.26
C ARG A 103 5.86 -17.81 -0.04
N ASN A 104 4.70 -18.04 -0.65
CA ASN A 104 4.22 -17.33 -1.84
C ASN A 104 3.81 -15.88 -1.52
N VAL A 105 3.09 -15.64 -0.42
CA VAL A 105 2.73 -14.28 0.04
C VAL A 105 3.97 -13.44 0.31
N LEU A 106 4.97 -14.00 1.00
CA LEU A 106 6.24 -13.32 1.26
C LEU A 106 7.04 -13.07 -0.03
N PHE A 107 6.99 -13.98 -1.00
CA PHE A 107 7.60 -13.76 -2.32
C PHE A 107 6.90 -12.65 -3.10
N MET A 108 5.56 -12.68 -3.17
CA MET A 108 4.75 -11.66 -3.85
C MET A 108 5.01 -10.28 -3.25
N ALA A 109 4.89 -10.13 -1.92
CA ALA A 109 5.20 -8.89 -1.23
C ALA A 109 6.65 -8.42 -1.50
N MET A 110 7.63 -9.32 -1.45
CA MET A 110 9.02 -8.97 -1.78
C MET A 110 9.18 -8.51 -3.23
N THR A 111 8.47 -9.09 -4.21
CA THR A 111 8.49 -8.63 -5.61
C THR A 111 7.72 -7.32 -5.81
N GLU A 112 6.60 -7.15 -5.12
CA GLU A 112 5.76 -5.95 -5.14
C GLU A 112 6.52 -4.76 -4.56
N PHE A 113 7.12 -4.89 -3.37
CA PHE A 113 7.94 -3.83 -2.78
C PHE A 113 9.22 -3.52 -3.56
N ARG A 114 9.79 -4.48 -4.30
CA ARG A 114 10.83 -4.16 -5.29
C ARG A 114 10.26 -3.28 -6.40
N LYS A 115 9.09 -3.62 -6.96
CA LYS A 115 8.46 -2.85 -8.04
C LYS A 115 7.94 -1.47 -7.61
N LEU A 116 7.45 -1.34 -6.38
CA LEU A 116 7.06 -0.08 -5.73
C LEU A 116 8.26 0.82 -5.38
N SER A 117 9.48 0.28 -5.36
CA SER A 117 10.72 1.06 -5.17
C SER A 117 11.32 1.59 -6.49
N GLU A 118 10.77 1.19 -7.63
CA GLU A 118 11.07 1.79 -8.94
C GLU A 118 10.24 3.07 -9.17
N ASP A 119 10.57 3.75 -10.26
CA ASP A 119 9.68 4.63 -11.06
C ASP A 119 9.07 3.78 -12.23
N PRO A 120 7.83 3.21 -12.24
CA PRO A 120 7.35 2.39 -13.38
C PRO A 120 6.57 2.98 -14.61
N ASP A 121 5.47 3.75 -14.49
CA ASP A 121 4.73 4.36 -15.68
C ASP A 121 3.72 5.50 -15.31
N TRP A 122 4.02 6.80 -15.51
CA TRP A 122 3.06 7.91 -15.37
C TRP A 122 2.19 8.11 -16.62
N GLU A 123 2.71 7.78 -17.80
CA GLU A 123 2.01 8.02 -19.06
C GLU A 123 0.84 7.06 -19.23
N PHE A 124 0.91 5.85 -18.64
CA PHE A 124 -0.25 4.99 -18.45
C PHE A 124 -1.33 5.69 -17.62
N MET A 125 -0.98 6.28 -16.47
CA MET A 125 -1.96 6.98 -15.62
C MET A 125 -2.70 8.05 -16.41
N LYS A 126 -1.98 8.93 -17.13
CA LYS A 126 -2.58 9.99 -17.95
C LYS A 126 -3.48 9.42 -19.06
N ARG A 127 -2.99 8.43 -19.83
CA ARG A 127 -3.77 7.74 -20.87
C ARG A 127 -5.00 6.99 -20.34
N LYS A 128 -5.05 6.69 -19.04
CA LYS A 128 -6.08 5.88 -18.38
C LYS A 128 -6.79 6.58 -17.23
N GLN A 129 -6.64 7.90 -17.07
CA GLN A 129 -7.15 8.63 -15.90
C GLN A 129 -8.67 8.56 -15.73
N SER A 130 -9.43 8.39 -16.81
CA SER A 130 -10.88 8.16 -16.80
C SER A 130 -11.30 6.70 -16.54
N GLN A 131 -10.34 5.79 -16.39
CA GLN A 131 -10.51 4.35 -16.13
C GLN A 131 -9.90 3.92 -14.79
N ILE A 132 -9.31 4.85 -14.04
CA ILE A 132 -8.64 4.61 -12.76
C ILE A 132 -9.22 5.56 -11.72
N ALA A 133 -9.55 5.03 -10.55
CA ALA A 133 -9.77 5.81 -9.33
C ALA A 133 -8.81 5.32 -8.25
N LEU A 134 -8.24 6.22 -7.46
CA LEU A 134 -7.36 5.89 -6.34
C LEU A 134 -7.99 6.39 -5.02
N LEU A 135 -8.10 5.46 -4.08
CA LEU A 135 -8.54 5.70 -2.71
C LEU A 135 -7.33 5.62 -1.77
N PHE A 136 -7.15 6.63 -0.93
CA PHE A 136 -6.07 6.71 0.06
C PHE A 136 -6.65 6.76 1.48
N GLY A 137 -6.02 6.09 2.45
CA GLY A 137 -6.38 6.27 3.86
C GLY A 137 -5.73 7.53 4.46
N VAL A 138 -6.44 8.25 5.33
CA VAL A 138 -5.89 9.44 6.01
C VAL A 138 -4.64 9.14 6.86
N ASP A 139 -4.55 7.93 7.41
CA ASP A 139 -3.41 7.42 8.21
C ASP A 139 -2.76 6.16 7.56
N ASP A 140 -2.88 6.02 6.23
CA ASP A 140 -2.29 4.88 5.53
C ASP A 140 -0.77 5.03 5.41
N HIS A 141 -0.05 4.29 6.25
CA HIS A 141 1.41 4.25 6.26
C HIS A 141 2.03 3.56 5.03
N TRP A 142 1.27 2.73 4.31
CA TRP A 142 1.70 2.09 3.06
C TRP A 142 1.39 2.97 1.84
N GLY A 143 0.26 3.67 1.86
CA GLY A 143 -0.18 4.66 0.87
C GLY A 143 -0.26 6.09 1.43
N PRO A 144 0.84 6.72 1.88
CA PRO A 144 0.79 8.00 2.58
C PRO A 144 0.38 9.15 1.66
N LEU A 145 -0.36 10.13 2.20
CA LEU A 145 -0.94 11.25 1.44
C LEU A 145 0.04 12.07 0.58
N SER A 146 1.35 12.03 0.86
CA SER A 146 2.37 12.56 -0.07
C SER A 146 2.29 11.98 -1.51
N VAL A 147 1.78 10.75 -1.64
CA VAL A 147 1.55 10.08 -2.94
C VAL A 147 0.24 10.55 -3.58
N PHE A 148 -0.80 10.83 -2.79
CA PHE A 148 -2.02 11.50 -3.26
C PHE A 148 -1.68 12.88 -3.86
N GLU A 149 -0.88 13.67 -3.14
CA GLU A 149 -0.43 15.01 -3.58
C GLU A 149 0.39 14.93 -4.86
N GLU A 150 1.33 13.99 -4.96
CA GLU A 150 2.10 13.80 -6.20
C GLU A 150 1.18 13.38 -7.36
N VAL A 151 0.28 12.41 -7.17
CA VAL A 151 -0.65 11.99 -8.24
C VAL A 151 -1.56 13.13 -8.68
N SER A 152 -2.13 13.92 -7.77
CA SER A 152 -2.95 15.09 -8.12
C SER A 152 -2.18 16.14 -8.93
N THR A 153 -0.87 16.27 -8.69
CA THR A 153 0.01 17.20 -9.41
C THR A 153 0.40 16.65 -10.79
N ARG A 154 0.62 15.34 -10.91
CA ARG A 154 1.12 14.67 -12.13
C ARG A 154 0.01 14.30 -13.12
N VAL A 155 -1.18 14.04 -12.61
CA VAL A 155 -2.34 13.48 -13.35
C VAL A 155 -3.64 14.17 -12.88
N PRO A 156 -3.81 15.49 -13.08
CA PRO A 156 -4.90 16.26 -12.49
C PRO A 156 -6.32 15.87 -12.94
N GLY A 157 -6.46 14.99 -13.95
CA GLY A 157 -7.73 14.45 -14.43
C GLY A 157 -8.08 13.05 -13.92
N ILE A 158 -7.34 12.49 -12.95
CA ILE A 158 -7.63 11.17 -12.35
C ILE A 158 -8.58 11.30 -11.17
N ALA A 159 -9.45 10.31 -10.98
CA ALA A 159 -10.33 10.27 -9.81
C ALA A 159 -9.52 9.94 -8.55
N LEU A 160 -9.49 10.86 -7.58
CA LEU A 160 -8.83 10.68 -6.29
C LEU A 160 -9.84 10.78 -5.15
N SER A 161 -9.62 10.03 -4.07
CA SER A 161 -10.46 10.07 -2.87
C SER A 161 -9.64 9.76 -1.62
N ILE A 162 -10.07 10.31 -0.49
CA ILE A 162 -9.46 10.10 0.82
C ILE A 162 -10.52 9.52 1.75
N GLU A 163 -10.23 8.36 2.32
CA GLU A 163 -10.95 7.74 3.44
C GLU A 163 -10.75 8.60 4.71
N ARG A 164 -11.83 8.88 5.44
CA ARG A 164 -11.86 9.77 6.61
C ARG A 164 -12.63 9.23 7.82
N GLU A 165 -13.23 8.05 7.75
CA GLU A 165 -13.92 7.39 8.86
C GLU A 165 -12.96 6.58 9.76
N GLY A 166 -11.73 6.35 9.32
CA GLY A 166 -10.69 5.64 10.08
C GLY A 166 -10.50 4.17 9.67
N HIS A 167 -10.95 3.80 8.47
CA HIS A 167 -10.71 2.46 7.93
C HIS A 167 -9.23 2.32 7.52
N THR A 168 -8.52 1.38 8.15
CA THR A 168 -7.08 1.19 7.89
C THR A 168 -6.81 0.57 6.51
N HIS A 169 -5.54 0.54 6.09
CA HIS A 169 -5.11 -0.15 4.86
C HIS A 169 -5.66 -1.59 4.74
N GLY A 170 -5.80 -2.30 5.88
CA GLY A 170 -6.46 -3.60 5.98
C GLY A 170 -7.99 -3.53 6.02
N TYR A 171 -8.63 -2.63 5.26
CA TYR A 171 -10.09 -2.41 5.30
C TYR A 171 -10.89 -3.70 5.12
N CYS A 172 -10.44 -4.57 4.19
CA CYS A 172 -11.02 -5.87 3.87
C CYS A 172 -10.94 -6.90 5.01
N CYS A 173 -10.09 -6.66 6.02
CA CYS A 173 -10.03 -7.49 7.21
C CYS A 173 -11.17 -7.17 8.20
N THR A 174 -11.90 -6.06 8.03
CA THR A 174 -13.02 -5.65 8.89
C THR A 174 -14.33 -5.63 8.11
N GLU A 175 -15.46 -5.85 8.78
CA GLU A 175 -16.77 -5.78 8.12
C GLU A 175 -17.12 -4.35 7.71
N ALA A 176 -16.94 -3.38 8.62
CA ALA A 176 -17.21 -1.97 8.36
C ALA A 176 -16.37 -1.42 7.18
N GLY A 177 -15.05 -1.65 7.16
CA GLY A 177 -14.19 -1.21 6.06
C GLY A 177 -14.48 -1.92 4.73
N SER A 178 -14.87 -3.19 4.77
CA SER A 178 -15.32 -3.92 3.57
C SER A 178 -16.60 -3.33 2.98
N VAL A 179 -17.59 -3.06 3.83
CA VAL A 179 -18.87 -2.44 3.43
C VAL A 179 -18.64 -1.02 2.93
N TRP A 180 -17.80 -0.23 3.61
CA TRP A 180 -17.48 1.13 3.20
C TRP A 180 -16.85 1.20 1.81
N VAL A 181 -15.79 0.41 1.57
CA VAL A 181 -15.12 0.39 0.26
C VAL A 181 -16.05 -0.16 -0.83
N ALA A 182 -16.88 -1.17 -0.53
CA ALA A 182 -17.89 -1.65 -1.47
C ALA A 182 -18.91 -0.57 -1.85
N CYS A 183 -19.42 0.20 -0.88
CA CYS A 183 -20.33 1.33 -1.12
C CYS A 183 -19.64 2.46 -1.90
N HIS A 184 -18.40 2.80 -1.57
CA HIS A 184 -17.58 3.80 -2.27
C HIS A 184 -17.40 3.41 -3.75
N VAL A 185 -16.92 2.20 -4.02
CA VAL A 185 -16.71 1.69 -5.38
C VAL A 185 -18.02 1.58 -6.15
N ALA A 186 -19.10 1.11 -5.54
CA ALA A 186 -20.42 1.04 -6.18
C ALA A 186 -20.94 2.43 -6.60
N ASN A 187 -20.68 3.46 -5.80
CA ASN A 187 -21.09 4.83 -6.13
C ASN A 187 -20.19 5.46 -7.20
N LEU A 188 -18.87 5.21 -7.19
CA LEU A 188 -17.98 5.59 -8.30
C LEU A 188 -18.43 4.99 -9.63
N ILE A 189 -18.81 3.70 -9.65
CA ILE A 189 -19.30 3.00 -10.85
C ILE A 189 -20.62 3.60 -11.35
N LYS A 190 -21.60 3.85 -10.46
CA LYS A 190 -22.88 4.50 -10.83
C LYS A 190 -22.66 5.86 -11.47
N ASN A 191 -21.81 6.70 -10.86
CA ASN A 191 -21.53 8.04 -11.36
C ASN A 191 -20.81 7.98 -12.73
N GLN A 192 -19.85 7.06 -12.90
CA GLN A 192 -19.18 6.79 -14.18
C GLN A 192 -20.12 6.33 -15.29
N ILE A 193 -21.17 5.55 -14.96
CA ILE A 193 -22.20 5.13 -15.93
C ILE A 193 -23.12 6.31 -16.28
N GLN A 194 -23.57 7.09 -15.28
CA GLN A 194 -24.43 8.25 -15.51
C GLN A 194 -23.77 9.31 -16.41
N ILE A 195 -22.48 9.62 -16.17
CA ILE A 195 -21.70 10.57 -16.98
C ILE A 195 -21.51 10.12 -18.44
N ARG A 196 -21.71 8.83 -18.76
CA ARG A 196 -21.58 8.28 -20.12
C ARG A 196 -22.92 8.12 -20.85
N ASN A 197 -24.04 8.38 -20.17
CA ASN A 197 -25.39 8.26 -20.70
C ASN A 197 -26.04 9.64 -20.95
N VAL A 198 -25.20 10.69 -21.02
CA VAL A 198 -25.53 12.11 -21.26
C VAL A 198 -24.58 12.65 -22.32
#